data_AF-A0A952XIP3-F1
#
_entry.id   AF-A0A952XIP3-F1
#
_cell.length_a   1.000
_cell.length_b   1.000
_cell.length_c   1.000
_cell.angle_alpha   90.00
_cell.angle_beta   90.00
_cell.angle_gamma   90.00
#
_symmetry.space_group_name_H-M   'P 1'
#
loop_
_entity.id
_entity.type
_entity.pdbx_description
1 polymer ?
#
loop_
_entity_poly.entity_id
_entity_poly.type
_entity_poly.pdbx_seq_one_letter_code
_entity_poly.pdbx_strand_id
1 'polypeptide(L)'
;MPVVTMRAYLTDSDIRTLIKGPNDEERAHAAHKICRCIEEAELSPEERAHAESIISIMAEDAAVLVRRALAVALKQSPKLPREIAAKLAQDIDSIALPVIINSPALTDADLIEIVRASPPARQVAVASREKLSVQVTGAIVEFGAAPAVE
;
A
#
# COMPACT_ATOMS: atom_id res chain seq x y z
N MET A 1 7.97 -29.02 -15.32
CA MET A 1 8.02 -27.63 -15.85
C MET A 1 6.71 -26.98 -15.46
N PRO A 2 6.69 -25.85 -14.73
CA PRO A 2 7.36 -24.61 -15.15
C PRO A 2 8.06 -23.84 -14.00
N VAL A 3 9.30 -23.40 -14.23
CA VAL A 3 10.02 -22.40 -13.40
C VAL A 3 10.23 -21.12 -14.26
N VAL A 4 9.29 -20.83 -15.16
CA VAL A 4 9.45 -19.85 -16.26
C VAL A 4 8.30 -18.84 -16.29
N THR A 5 7.78 -18.41 -15.14
CA THR A 5 6.57 -17.56 -15.11
C THR A 5 6.72 -16.22 -14.42
N MET A 6 7.94 -15.66 -14.36
CA MET A 6 8.10 -14.22 -14.08
C MET A 6 8.65 -13.42 -15.27
N ARG A 7 9.44 -14.05 -16.16
CA ARG A 7 9.92 -13.43 -17.41
C ARG A 7 8.83 -13.09 -18.42
N ALA A 8 7.59 -13.56 -18.23
CA ALA A 8 6.49 -13.38 -19.16
C ALA A 8 5.47 -12.29 -18.76
N TYR A 9 5.50 -11.73 -17.54
CA TYR A 9 4.42 -10.83 -17.07
C TYR A 9 4.85 -9.50 -16.46
N LEU A 10 6.05 -9.35 -15.88
CA LEU A 10 6.64 -8.00 -15.78
C LEU A 10 7.38 -7.74 -17.07
N THR A 11 6.76 -7.04 -18.02
CA THR A 11 7.52 -6.65 -19.20
C THR A 11 8.61 -5.67 -18.73
N ASP A 12 9.86 -5.92 -19.12
CA ASP A 12 10.97 -4.97 -18.92
C ASP A 12 10.59 -3.55 -19.40
N SER A 13 9.67 -3.49 -20.37
CA SER A 13 9.04 -2.26 -20.83
C SER A 13 8.24 -1.53 -19.73
N ASP A 14 7.39 -2.20 -18.95
CA ASP A 14 6.62 -1.55 -17.88
C ASP A 14 7.54 -1.01 -16.78
N ILE A 15 8.59 -1.76 -16.42
CA ILE A 15 9.59 -1.28 -15.44
C ILE A 15 10.33 -0.06 -15.99
N ARG A 16 10.71 -0.07 -17.27
CA ARG A 16 11.33 1.10 -17.92
C ARG A 16 10.37 2.28 -17.95
N THR A 17 9.10 2.08 -18.27
CA THR A 17 8.10 3.15 -18.25
C THR A 17 7.89 3.68 -16.84
N LEU A 18 7.91 2.82 -15.82
CA LEU A 18 7.84 3.25 -14.43
C LEU A 18 9.01 4.17 -14.03
N ILE A 19 10.22 3.92 -14.54
CA ILE A 19 11.41 4.70 -14.15
C ILE A 19 11.63 5.92 -15.06
N LYS A 20 11.38 5.78 -16.36
CA LYS A 20 11.72 6.76 -17.41
C LYS A 20 10.52 7.26 -18.20
N GLY A 21 9.31 6.97 -17.74
CA GLY A 21 8.08 7.40 -18.39
C GLY A 21 8.04 8.92 -18.52
N PRO A 22 7.61 9.46 -19.68
CA PRO A 22 7.68 10.88 -19.99
C PRO A 22 6.75 11.75 -19.15
N ASN A 23 5.70 11.17 -18.55
CA ASN A 23 4.72 11.87 -17.73
C ASN A 23 4.21 10.96 -16.59
N ASP A 24 3.57 11.58 -15.61
CA ASP A 24 3.10 10.90 -14.39
C ASP A 24 1.99 9.88 -14.65
N GLU A 25 1.15 10.08 -15.67
CA GLU A 25 0.06 9.18 -16.03
C GLU A 25 0.57 7.86 -16.60
N GLU A 26 1.55 7.90 -17.49
CA GLU A 26 2.19 6.71 -18.05
C GLU A 26 2.93 5.91 -16.97
N ARG A 27 3.65 6.59 -16.07
CA ARG A 27 4.30 5.92 -14.93
C ARG A 27 3.25 5.27 -14.02
N ALA A 28 2.15 5.95 -13.74
CA ALA A 28 1.07 5.40 -12.90
C ALA A 28 0.37 4.20 -13.55
N HIS A 29 0.18 4.24 -14.86
CA HIS A 29 -0.38 3.12 -15.61
C HIS A 29 0.55 1.89 -15.59
N ALA A 30 1.86 2.11 -15.77
CA ALA A 30 2.86 1.06 -15.63
C ALA A 30 2.92 0.50 -14.20
N ALA A 31 2.91 1.37 -13.19
CA ALA A 31 2.83 1.01 -11.78
C ALA A 31 1.63 0.11 -11.48
N HIS A 32 0.45 0.47 -12.00
CA HIS A 32 -0.76 -0.32 -11.83
C HIS A 32 -0.63 -1.72 -12.43
N LYS A 33 -0.11 -1.84 -13.66
CA LYS A 33 0.16 -3.13 -14.31
C LYS A 33 1.12 -3.99 -13.50
N ILE A 34 2.24 -3.40 -13.06
CA ILE A 34 3.24 -4.08 -12.23
C ILE A 34 2.61 -4.62 -10.94
N CYS A 35 1.83 -3.80 -10.23
CA CYS A 35 1.16 -4.25 -9.01
C CYS A 35 0.18 -5.40 -9.26
N ARG A 36 -0.59 -5.36 -10.36
CA ARG A 36 -1.49 -6.46 -10.74
C ARG A 36 -0.72 -7.75 -10.98
N CYS A 37 0.40 -7.68 -11.70
CA CYS A 37 1.25 -8.85 -11.91
C CYS A 37 1.83 -9.40 -10.61
N ILE A 38 2.32 -8.53 -9.72
CA ILE A 38 2.81 -8.94 -8.40
C ILE A 38 1.70 -9.62 -7.60
N GLU A 39 0.47 -9.09 -7.64
CA GLU A 39 -0.66 -9.63 -6.89
C GLU A 39 -1.11 -11.00 -7.39
N GLU A 40 -1.12 -11.21 -8.70
CA GLU A 40 -1.56 -12.47 -9.32
C GLU A 40 -0.48 -13.56 -9.32
N ALA A 41 0.80 -13.19 -9.28
CA ALA A 41 1.89 -14.15 -9.38
C ALA A 41 2.14 -14.94 -8.09
N GLU A 42 2.41 -16.24 -8.21
CA GLU A 42 3.09 -17.00 -7.16
C GLU A 42 4.59 -16.70 -7.25
N LEU A 43 5.10 -15.94 -6.29
CA LEU A 43 6.49 -15.48 -6.28
C LEU A 43 7.34 -16.43 -5.42
N SER A 44 8.43 -16.92 -5.99
CA SER A 44 9.51 -17.51 -5.21
C SER A 44 10.14 -16.47 -4.26
N PRO A 45 10.93 -16.88 -3.25
CA PRO A 45 11.57 -15.94 -2.34
C PRO A 45 12.46 -14.89 -3.03
N GLU A 46 13.19 -15.28 -4.08
CA GLU A 46 14.03 -14.36 -4.86
C GLU A 46 13.19 -13.34 -5.64
N GLU A 47 12.13 -13.81 -6.28
CA GLU A 47 11.17 -13.00 -7.03
C GLU A 47 10.41 -12.02 -6.13
N ARG A 48 10.08 -12.45 -4.91
CA ARG A 48 9.49 -11.57 -3.89
C ARG A 48 10.44 -10.44 -3.53
N ALA A 49 11.73 -10.70 -3.30
CA ALA A 49 12.70 -9.65 -3.00
C ALA A 49 12.83 -8.62 -4.14
N HIS A 50 12.71 -9.08 -5.39
CA HIS A 50 12.69 -8.20 -6.56
C HIS A 50 11.41 -7.36 -6.61
N ALA A 51 10.25 -7.97 -6.38
CA ALA A 51 8.97 -7.27 -6.30
C ALA A 51 8.98 -6.21 -5.19
N GLU A 52 9.50 -6.52 -4.01
CA GLU A 52 9.65 -5.58 -2.90
C GLU A 52 10.53 -4.37 -3.28
N SER A 53 11.63 -4.61 -3.99
CA SER A 53 12.49 -3.54 -4.50
C SER A 53 11.74 -2.61 -5.46
N ILE A 54 10.92 -3.16 -6.35
CA ILE A 54 10.10 -2.38 -7.29
C ILE A 54 9.01 -1.59 -6.57
N ILE A 55 8.33 -2.22 -5.61
CA ILE A 55 7.32 -1.56 -4.77
C ILE A 55 7.95 -0.40 -4.00
N SER A 56 9.18 -0.56 -3.50
CA SER A 56 9.91 0.50 -2.80
C SER A 56 10.18 1.70 -3.71
N ILE A 57 10.65 1.45 -4.94
CA ILE A 57 10.84 2.50 -5.96
C ILE A 57 9.53 3.25 -6.23
N MET A 58 8.42 2.52 -6.39
CA MET A 58 7.11 3.12 -6.63
C MET A 58 6.62 3.98 -5.45
N ALA A 59 6.88 3.55 -4.22
CA ALA A 59 6.51 4.30 -3.02
C ALA A 59 7.33 5.59 -2.84
N GLU A 60 8.45 5.72 -3.57
CA GLU A 60 9.31 6.90 -3.59
C GLU A 60 9.10 7.81 -4.80
N ASP A 61 8.23 7.42 -5.75
CA ASP A 61 7.97 8.24 -6.92
C ASP A 61 7.40 9.61 -6.51
N ALA A 62 7.91 10.67 -7.15
CA ALA A 62 7.45 12.04 -6.91
C ALA A 62 5.96 12.22 -7.28
N ALA A 63 5.47 11.48 -8.27
CA ALA A 63 4.09 11.53 -8.72
C ALA A 63 3.14 10.86 -7.72
N VAL A 64 2.19 11.66 -7.24
CA VAL A 64 1.06 11.18 -6.44
C VAL A 64 0.29 10.06 -7.16
N LEU A 65 0.15 10.13 -8.49
CA LEU A 65 -0.58 9.13 -9.27
C LEU A 65 0.06 7.74 -9.17
N VAL A 66 1.39 7.65 -9.15
CA VAL A 66 2.14 6.39 -9.03
C VAL A 66 1.96 5.78 -7.65
N ARG A 67 2.18 6.59 -6.61
CA ARG A 67 2.01 6.14 -5.21
C ARG A 67 0.57 5.74 -4.91
N ARG A 68 -0.41 6.44 -5.48
CA ARG A 68 -1.83 6.07 -5.40
C ARG A 68 -2.12 4.77 -6.14
N ALA A 69 -1.58 4.56 -7.34
CA ALA A 69 -1.75 3.32 -8.08
C ALA A 69 -1.23 2.12 -7.29
N LEU A 70 -0.06 2.26 -6.64
CA LEU A 70 0.49 1.27 -5.72
C LEU A 70 -0.46 1.00 -4.55
N ALA A 71 -0.84 2.04 -3.82
CA ALA A 71 -1.70 1.91 -2.65
C ALA A 71 -3.03 1.24 -2.97
N VAL A 72 -3.70 1.64 -4.05
CA VAL A 72 -5.00 1.07 -4.43
C VAL A 72 -4.87 -0.37 -4.89
N ALA A 73 -3.81 -0.71 -5.63
CA ALA A 73 -3.63 -2.05 -6.17
C ALA A 73 -3.24 -3.08 -5.11
N LEU A 74 -2.41 -2.70 -4.12
CA LEU A 74 -1.88 -3.61 -3.10
C LEU A 74 -2.49 -3.40 -1.70
N LYS A 75 -3.52 -2.56 -1.54
CA LYS A 75 -4.12 -2.25 -0.22
C LYS A 75 -4.57 -3.47 0.59
N GLN A 76 -4.89 -4.60 -0.02
CA GLN A 76 -5.33 -5.84 0.65
C GLN A 76 -4.28 -6.95 0.57
N SER A 77 -3.16 -6.68 -0.11
CA SER A 77 -2.18 -7.70 -0.42
C SER A 77 -1.27 -7.98 0.77
N PRO A 78 -1.02 -9.26 1.12
CA PRO A 78 0.03 -9.63 2.06
C PRO A 78 1.44 -9.50 1.44
N LYS A 79 1.54 -9.18 0.14
CA LYS A 79 2.81 -8.94 -0.56
C LYS A 79 3.30 -7.50 -0.42
N LEU A 80 2.47 -6.59 0.13
CA LEU A 80 2.89 -5.24 0.47
C LEU A 80 3.73 -5.27 1.76
N PRO A 81 5.02 -4.87 1.73
CA PRO A 81 5.84 -4.84 2.94
C PRO A 81 5.30 -3.87 3.98
N ARG A 82 5.41 -4.23 5.27
CA ARG A 82 4.94 -3.41 6.38
C ARG A 82 5.52 -1.99 6.35
N GLU A 83 6.82 -1.85 6.13
CA GLU A 83 7.49 -0.55 6.10
C GLU A 83 6.90 0.37 5.02
N ILE A 84 6.58 -0.21 3.85
CA ILE A 84 5.98 0.53 2.74
C ILE A 84 4.51 0.85 3.04
N ALA A 85 3.75 -0.09 3.62
CA ALA A 85 2.38 0.17 4.06
C ALA A 85 2.32 1.31 5.09
N ALA A 86 3.22 1.34 6.07
CA ALA A 86 3.33 2.40 7.06
C ALA A 86 3.67 3.75 6.42
N LYS A 87 4.61 3.77 5.46
CA LYS A 87 4.96 4.96 4.68
C LYS A 87 3.75 5.50 3.90
N LEU A 88 3.03 4.64 3.19
CA LEU A 88 1.84 5.02 2.44
C LEU A 88 0.70 5.52 3.35
N ALA A 89 0.57 4.95 4.56
CA ALA A 89 -0.42 5.38 5.55
C ALA A 89 -0.15 6.80 6.11
N GLN A 90 1.07 7.32 5.97
CA GLN A 90 1.42 8.68 6.37
C GLN A 90 1.31 9.71 5.22
N ASP A 91 1.14 9.25 3.98
CA ASP A 91 1.00 10.08 2.78
C ASP A 91 -0.36 10.81 2.75
N ILE A 92 -0.64 11.57 1.69
CA ILE A 92 -1.92 12.26 1.53
C ILE A 92 -3.11 11.29 1.57
N ASP A 93 -4.28 11.80 1.95
CA ASP A 93 -5.46 10.98 2.24
C ASP A 93 -5.90 10.06 1.08
N SER A 94 -5.72 10.49 -0.17
CA SER A 94 -6.06 9.67 -1.34
C SER A 94 -5.21 8.39 -1.48
N ILE A 95 -4.08 8.31 -0.77
CA ILE A 95 -3.14 7.19 -0.72
C ILE A 95 -3.26 6.48 0.64
N ALA A 96 -3.27 7.25 1.73
CA ALA A 96 -3.28 6.72 3.09
C ALA A 96 -4.56 5.97 3.43
N LEU A 97 -5.74 6.54 3.14
CA LEU A 97 -7.01 5.96 3.57
C LEU A 97 -7.23 4.55 3.01
N PRO A 98 -7.01 4.25 1.71
CA PRO A 98 -7.11 2.89 1.19
C PRO A 98 -6.24 1.87 1.94
N VAL A 99 -5.01 2.25 2.29
CA VAL A 99 -4.04 1.39 2.99
C VAL A 99 -4.45 1.19 4.45
N ILE A 100 -4.83 2.26 5.14
CA ILE A 100 -5.25 2.20 6.56
C ILE A 100 -6.49 1.32 6.72
N ILE A 101 -7.47 1.42 5.82
CA ILE A 101 -8.73 0.66 5.92
C ILE A 101 -8.51 -0.84 5.65
N ASN A 102 -7.61 -1.19 4.74
CA ASN A 102 -7.60 -2.53 4.16
C ASN A 102 -6.32 -3.34 4.39
N SER A 103 -5.19 -2.69 4.73
CA SER A 103 -3.91 -3.38 4.72
C SER A 103 -3.78 -4.37 5.86
N PRO A 104 -3.44 -5.64 5.57
CA PRO A 104 -3.11 -6.63 6.59
C PRO A 104 -1.69 -6.44 7.14
N ALA A 105 -0.86 -5.59 6.51
CA ALA A 105 0.53 -5.39 6.90
C ALA A 105 0.69 -4.43 8.09
N LEU A 106 -0.32 -3.60 8.36
CA LEU A 106 -0.33 -2.69 9.51
C LEU A 106 -0.63 -3.45 10.80
N THR A 107 0.23 -3.26 11.79
CA THR A 107 0.07 -3.84 13.14
C THR A 107 -0.80 -2.96 14.02
N ASP A 108 -1.27 -3.52 15.13
CA ASP A 108 -2.02 -2.76 16.14
C ASP A 108 -1.26 -1.52 16.63
N ALA A 109 0.07 -1.63 16.79
CA ALA A 109 0.92 -0.50 17.17
C ALA A 109 0.86 0.62 16.12
N ASP A 110 0.94 0.28 14.83
CA ASP A 110 0.87 1.24 13.74
C ASP A 110 -0.53 1.92 13.70
N LEU A 111 -1.60 1.15 13.89
CA LEU A 111 -2.97 1.68 13.92
C LEU A 111 -3.22 2.59 15.13
N ILE A 112 -2.71 2.24 16.31
CA ILE A 112 -2.80 3.08 17.51
C ILE A 112 -2.05 4.39 17.32
N GLU A 113 -0.87 4.36 16.71
CA GLU A 113 -0.11 5.57 16.39
C GLU A 113 -0.88 6.48 15.43
N ILE A 114 -1.48 5.91 14.37
CA ILE A 114 -2.34 6.65 13.44
C ILE A 114 -3.49 7.31 14.21
N VAL A 115 -4.17 6.57 15.09
CA VAL A 115 -5.28 7.13 15.89
C VAL A 115 -4.81 8.30 16.76
N ARG A 116 -3.65 8.19 17.39
CA ARG A 116 -3.12 9.24 18.29
C ARG A 116 -2.64 10.50 17.57
N ALA A 117 -1.98 10.35 16.43
CA ALA A 117 -1.23 11.43 15.79
C ALA A 117 -1.85 11.98 14.50
N SER A 118 -2.87 11.32 13.95
CA SER A 118 -3.41 11.67 12.63
C SER A 118 -4.71 12.49 12.69
N PRO A 119 -5.03 13.22 11.60
CA PRO A 119 -6.31 13.91 11.46
C PRO A 119 -7.53 12.95 11.53
N PRO A 120 -8.73 13.47 11.84
CA PRO A 120 -9.95 12.67 12.00
C PRO A 120 -10.24 11.71 10.84
N ALA A 121 -9.97 12.11 9.59
CA ALA A 121 -10.19 11.25 8.42
C ALA A 121 -9.44 9.90 8.51
N ARG A 122 -8.20 9.91 9.01
CA ARG A 122 -7.40 8.69 9.17
C ARG A 122 -7.84 7.89 10.38
N GLN A 123 -8.30 8.54 11.45
CA GLN A 123 -8.87 7.86 12.61
C GLN A 123 -10.15 7.10 12.22
N VAL A 124 -11.04 7.74 11.44
CA VAL A 124 -12.24 7.11 10.86
C VAL A 124 -11.85 5.93 9.98
N ALA A 125 -10.79 6.05 9.18
CA ALA A 125 -10.28 4.94 8.39
C ALA A 125 -9.81 3.75 9.25
N VAL A 126 -9.15 3.99 10.39
CA VAL A 126 -8.82 2.92 11.34
C VAL A 126 -10.10 2.29 11.91
N ALA A 127 -11.06 3.11 12.36
CA ALA A 127 -12.34 2.64 12.90
C ALA A 127 -13.18 1.84 11.87
N SER A 128 -13.01 2.12 10.58
CA SER A 128 -13.73 1.46 9.47
C SER A 128 -13.17 0.09 9.09
N ARG A 129 -12.11 -0.40 9.75
CA ARG A 129 -11.54 -1.72 9.49
C ARG A 129 -12.51 -2.82 9.92
N GLU A 130 -12.64 -3.87 9.10
CA GLU A 130 -13.52 -5.01 9.40
C GLU A 130 -13.13 -5.74 10.70
N LYS A 131 -11.84 -5.76 11.02
CA LYS A 131 -11.29 -6.42 12.22
C LYS A 131 -10.39 -5.45 12.97
N LEU A 132 -10.73 -5.21 14.23
CA LEU A 132 -9.98 -4.38 15.17
C LEU A 132 -9.75 -5.16 16.47
N SER A 133 -8.54 -5.03 17.01
CA SER A 133 -8.23 -5.59 18.32
C SER A 133 -8.76 -4.69 19.44
N VAL A 134 -8.90 -5.27 20.63
CA VAL A 134 -9.32 -4.53 21.84
C VAL A 134 -8.39 -3.35 22.12
N GLN A 135 -7.10 -3.48 21.81
CA GLN A 135 -6.11 -2.41 22.02
C GLN A 135 -6.37 -1.22 21.08
N VAL A 136 -6.64 -1.48 19.80
CA VAL A 136 -6.93 -0.43 18.82
C VAL A 136 -8.27 0.23 19.13
N THR A 137 -9.31 -0.56 19.45
CA THR A 137 -10.62 -0.02 19.85
C THR A 137 -10.51 0.86 21.11
N GLY A 138 -9.73 0.44 22.11
CA GLY A 138 -9.46 1.25 23.29
C GLY A 138 -8.80 2.59 22.94
N ALA A 139 -7.83 2.59 22.03
CA ALA A 139 -7.19 3.81 21.56
C ALA A 139 -8.14 4.73 20.78
N ILE A 140 -9.08 4.18 20.00
CA ILE A 140 -10.13 4.98 19.32
C ILE A 140 -11.04 5.66 20.34
N VAL A 141 -11.43 4.98 21.41
CA VAL A 141 -12.26 5.57 22.47
C VAL A 141 -11.49 6.67 23.23
N GLU A 142 -10.19 6.48 23.47
CA GLU A 142 -9.38 7.40 24.26
C GLU A 142 -8.93 8.64 23.47
N PHE A 143 -8.60 8.49 22.18
CA PHE A 143 -7.96 9.54 21.36
C PHE A 143 -8.73 9.90 20.07
N GLY A 144 -9.76 9.13 19.71
CA GLY A 144 -10.54 9.35 18.51
C GLY A 144 -11.37 10.64 18.59
N ALA A 145 -11.40 11.37 17.49
CA ALA A 145 -12.35 12.45 17.27
C ALA A 145 -13.78 11.88 17.19
N ALA A 146 -14.78 12.71 17.49
CA ALA A 146 -16.19 12.29 17.48
C ALA A 146 -16.60 11.45 16.25
N PRO A 147 -16.22 11.81 15.00
CA PRO A 147 -16.59 11.01 13.82
C PRO A 147 -16.00 9.59 13.77
N ALA A 148 -14.95 9.30 14.54
CA ALA A 148 -14.32 7.97 14.58
C ALA A 148 -14.96 7.04 15.63
N VAL A 149 -15.83 7.58 16.48
CA VAL A 149 -16.48 6.85 17.59
C VAL A 149 -17.98 6.66 17.34
N GLU A 150 -18.59 7.48 16.47
CA GLU A 150 -19.98 7.41 16.02
C GLU A 150 -20.22 6.27 15.02
#